data_AF-A0A3C1SIB7-F1
#
_entry.id   AF-A0A3C1SIB7-F1
#
_cell.length_a   1.000
_cell.length_b   1.000
_cell.length_c   1.000
_cell.angle_alpha   90.00
_cell.angle_beta   90.00
_cell.angle_gamma   90.00
#
_symmetry.space_group_name_H-M   'P 1'
#
loop_
_entity.id
_entity.type
_entity.pdbx_description
1 polymer ?
#
loop_
_entity_poly.entity_id
_entity_poly.type
_entity_poly.pdbx_seq_one_letter_code
_entity_poly.pdbx_strand_id
1 'polypeptide(L)'
;MGFSYSQLGLYKEAVDAFKTALKLVPRAAQIHYNIAYAYSKLGRHQESIEALINAIRINPDYATARYSLGVKYLSMGNKDGATEQYSLMKKTDPVRAKKLFSMIEK
;
A
#
# COMPACT_ATOMS: atom_id res chain seq x y z
N MET A 1 6.86 9.04 28.85
CA MET A 1 6.56 7.66 28.39
C MET A 1 5.14 7.51 27.80
N GLY A 2 4.52 8.55 27.22
CA GLY A 2 3.07 8.57 26.96
C GLY A 2 2.60 8.80 25.51
N PHE A 3 3.49 8.89 24.52
CA PHE A 3 3.10 9.22 23.13
C PHE A 3 2.91 8.01 22.20
N SER A 4 3.29 6.80 22.64
CA SER A 4 3.46 5.66 21.73
C SER A 4 2.24 4.75 21.59
N TYR A 5 1.27 4.79 22.52
CA TYR A 5 0.08 3.92 22.46
C TYR A 5 -1.11 4.54 21.72
N SER A 6 -1.23 5.87 21.68
CA SER A 6 -2.37 6.55 21.05
C SER A 6 -2.44 6.27 19.54
N GLN A 7 -1.31 6.24 18.84
CA GLN A 7 -1.31 5.98 17.41
C GLN A 7 -1.66 4.52 17.06
N LEU A 8 -1.23 3.56 17.88
CA LEU A 8 -1.53 2.13 17.68
C LEU A 8 -3.03 1.83 17.86
N GLY A 9 -3.66 2.48 18.84
CA GLY A 9 -5.12 2.45 19.08
C GLY A 9 -5.90 3.46 18.24
N LEU A 10 -5.33 3.98 17.16
CA LEU A 10 -6.10 4.69 16.13
C LEU A 10 -6.04 3.93 14.81
N TYR A 11 -4.90 3.30 14.50
CA TYR A 11 -4.77 2.53 13.27
C TYR A 11 -5.59 1.23 13.28
N LYS A 12 -5.77 0.56 14.42
CA LYS A 12 -6.63 -0.65 14.47
C LYS A 12 -8.10 -0.28 14.22
N GLU A 13 -8.57 0.75 14.91
CA GLU A 13 -9.91 1.32 14.82
C GLU A 13 -10.16 1.86 13.41
N ALA A 14 -9.14 2.48 12.79
CA ALA A 14 -9.21 2.91 11.40
C ALA A 14 -9.41 1.73 10.43
N VAL A 15 -8.69 0.61 10.63
CA VAL A 15 -8.90 -0.60 9.81
C VAL A 15 -10.34 -1.09 9.93
N ASP A 16 -10.90 -1.14 11.15
CA ASP A 16 -12.27 -1.61 11.38
C ASP A 16 -13.32 -0.66 10.78
N ALA A 17 -13.10 0.66 10.90
CA ALA A 17 -13.92 1.68 10.26
C ALA A 17 -13.90 1.53 8.72
N PHE A 18 -12.71 1.36 8.12
CA PHE A 18 -12.59 1.15 6.67
C PHE A 18 -13.20 -0.16 6.20
N LYS A 19 -13.08 -1.25 6.97
CA LYS A 19 -13.76 -2.53 6.68
C LYS A 19 -15.28 -2.39 6.70
N THR A 20 -15.80 -1.56 7.60
CA THR A 20 -17.23 -1.24 7.63
C THR A 20 -17.63 -0.40 6.42
N ALA A 21 -16.81 0.58 6.05
CA ALA A 21 -17.03 1.38 4.83
C ALA A 21 -17.01 0.52 3.56
N LEU A 22 -16.17 -0.53 3.48
CA LEU A 22 -16.18 -1.49 2.38
C LEU A 22 -17.50 -2.26 2.27
N LYS A 23 -18.27 -2.44 3.36
CA LYS A 23 -19.60 -3.06 3.26
C LYS A 23 -20.59 -2.18 2.50
N LEU A 24 -20.40 -0.86 2.57
CA LEU A 24 -21.23 0.12 1.87
C LEU A 24 -20.73 0.38 0.45
N VAL A 25 -19.41 0.45 0.27
CA VAL A 25 -18.75 0.72 -1.02
C VAL A 25 -17.64 -0.31 -1.29
N PRO A 26 -18.01 -1.53 -1.72
CA PRO A 26 -17.05 -2.65 -1.84
C PRO A 26 -16.03 -2.48 -2.97
N ARG A 27 -16.25 -1.55 -3.90
CA ARG A 27 -15.37 -1.30 -5.07
C ARG A 27 -14.57 -0.01 -4.95
N ALA A 28 -14.23 0.41 -3.74
CA ALA A 28 -13.41 1.60 -3.52
C ALA A 28 -11.93 1.23 -3.33
N ALA A 29 -11.14 1.35 -4.40
CA ALA A 29 -9.69 1.12 -4.37
C ALA A 29 -8.99 1.97 -3.29
N GLN A 30 -9.46 3.21 -3.07
CA GLN A 30 -8.92 4.11 -2.07
C GLN A 30 -9.13 3.62 -0.63
N ILE A 31 -10.23 2.93 -0.33
CA ILE A 31 -10.46 2.36 1.00
C ILE A 31 -9.46 1.22 1.25
N HIS A 32 -9.23 0.36 0.27
CA HIS A 32 -8.20 -0.68 0.36
C HIS A 32 -6.79 -0.10 0.55
N TYR A 33 -6.46 1.00 -0.13
CA TYR A 33 -5.20 1.72 0.11
C TYR A 33 -5.09 2.26 1.55
N ASN A 34 -6.16 2.84 2.09
CA ASN A 34 -6.15 3.36 3.46
C ASN A 34 -6.01 2.23 4.50
N ILE A 35 -6.66 1.09 4.28
CA ILE A 35 -6.47 -0.12 5.09
C ILE A 35 -5.02 -0.58 5.03
N ALA A 36 -4.41 -0.62 3.84
CA ALA A 36 -3.00 -0.97 3.70
C ALA A 36 -2.08 -0.03 4.47
N TYR A 37 -2.34 1.28 4.38
CA TYR A 37 -1.57 2.27 5.12
C TYR A 37 -1.66 2.05 6.63
N ALA A 38 -2.86 1.84 7.16
CA ALA A 38 -3.06 1.55 8.58
C ALA A 38 -2.36 0.25 9.00
N TYR A 39 -2.46 -0.82 8.20
CA TYR A 39 -1.72 -2.06 8.44
C TYR A 39 -0.21 -1.86 8.44
N SER A 40 0.32 -1.06 7.52
CA SER A 40 1.76 -0.74 7.51
C SER A 40 2.18 0.00 8.77
N LYS A 41 1.33 0.87 9.34
CA LYS A 41 1.63 1.58 10.60
C LYS A 41 1.54 0.67 11.82
N LEU A 42 0.75 -0.39 11.74
CA LEU A 42 0.66 -1.44 12.74
C LEU A 42 1.78 -2.49 12.64
N GLY A 43 2.72 -2.37 11.68
CA GLY A 43 3.74 -3.39 11.43
C GLY A 43 3.21 -4.66 10.75
N ARG A 44 1.92 -4.67 10.36
CA ARG A 44 1.26 -5.81 9.70
C ARG A 44 1.54 -5.78 8.20
N HIS A 45 2.79 -6.08 7.83
CA HIS A 45 3.28 -5.89 6.46
C HIS A 45 2.59 -6.79 5.42
N GLN A 46 2.30 -8.04 5.77
CA GLN A 46 1.63 -8.97 4.87
C GLN A 46 0.22 -8.50 4.51
N GLU A 47 -0.57 -8.09 5.51
CA GLU A 47 -1.92 -7.57 5.30
C GLU A 47 -1.93 -6.22 4.57
N SER A 48 -0.90 -5.41 4.79
CA SER A 48 -0.71 -4.20 4.01
C SER A 48 -0.53 -4.52 2.51
N ILE A 49 0.23 -5.55 2.17
CA ILE A 49 0.43 -5.98 0.78
C ILE A 49 -0.87 -6.50 0.18
N GLU A 50 -1.59 -7.36 0.89
CA GLU A 50 -2.88 -7.89 0.42
C GLU A 50 -3.91 -6.78 0.18
N ALA A 51 -3.95 -5.77 1.05
CA ALA A 51 -4.82 -4.61 0.87
C ALA A 51 -4.39 -3.76 -0.35
N LEU A 52 -3.09 -3.57 -0.60
CA LEU A 52 -2.61 -2.89 -1.81
C LEU A 52 -2.94 -3.67 -3.09
N ILE A 53 -2.78 -4.99 -3.09
CA ILE A 53 -3.14 -5.86 -4.21
C ILE A 53 -4.65 -5.72 -4.52
N ASN A 54 -5.50 -5.71 -3.49
CA ASN A 54 -6.93 -5.47 -3.67
C ASN A 54 -7.23 -4.08 -4.25
N ALA A 55 -6.54 -3.03 -3.79
CA ALA A 55 -6.68 -1.70 -4.35
C ALA A 55 -6.33 -1.67 -5.85
N ILE A 56 -5.24 -2.32 -6.25
CA ILE A 56 -4.78 -2.42 -7.65
C ILE A 56 -5.73 -3.29 -8.47
N ARG A 57 -6.30 -4.37 -7.89
CA ARG A 57 -7.29 -5.20 -8.59
C ARG A 57 -8.57 -4.44 -8.92
N ILE A 58 -8.99 -3.54 -8.02
CA ILE A 58 -10.18 -2.70 -8.23
C ILE A 58 -9.87 -1.57 -9.22
N ASN A 59 -8.72 -0.90 -9.07
CA ASN A 59 -8.26 0.12 -9.98
C ASN A 59 -6.82 -0.18 -10.42
N PRO A 60 -6.64 -0.83 -11.59
CA PRO A 60 -5.32 -1.16 -12.12
C PRO A 60 -4.41 0.05 -12.37
N ASP A 61 -5.00 1.24 -12.55
CA ASP A 61 -4.28 2.49 -12.79
C ASP A 61 -4.01 3.27 -11.49
N TYR A 62 -4.27 2.68 -10.33
CA TYR A 62 -4.01 3.33 -9.06
C TYR A 62 -2.51 3.39 -8.74
N ALA A 63 -1.84 4.36 -9.35
CA ALA A 63 -0.39 4.54 -9.31
C ALA A 63 0.15 4.66 -7.88
N THR A 64 -0.59 5.28 -6.97
CA THR A 64 -0.20 5.36 -5.55
C THR A 64 -0.14 3.99 -4.90
N ALA A 65 -1.13 3.12 -5.13
CA ALA A 65 -1.15 1.77 -4.56
C ALA A 65 -0.03 0.90 -5.14
N ARG A 66 0.23 0.99 -6.46
CA ARG A 66 1.37 0.31 -7.11
C ARG A 66 2.72 0.75 -6.55
N TYR A 67 2.90 2.07 -6.39
CA TYR A 67 4.12 2.63 -5.80
C TYR A 67 4.33 2.12 -4.38
N SER A 68 3.29 2.17 -3.53
CA SER A 68 3.35 1.67 -2.16
C SER A 68 3.64 0.17 -2.10
N LEU A 69 3.11 -0.61 -3.04
CA LEU A 69 3.37 -2.05 -3.13
C LEU A 69 4.85 -2.32 -3.51
N GLY A 70 5.38 -1.60 -4.50
CA GLY A 70 6.79 -1.70 -4.88
C GLY A 70 7.73 -1.34 -3.73
N VAL A 71 7.44 -0.25 -3.01
CA VAL A 71 8.19 0.14 -1.80
C VAL A 71 8.09 -0.94 -0.71
N LYS A 72 6.93 -1.57 -0.55
CA LYS A 72 6.76 -2.67 0.42
C LYS A 72 7.59 -3.89 0.05
N TYR A 73 7.61 -4.28 -1.22
CA TYR A 73 8.47 -5.36 -1.69
C TYR A 73 9.95 -5.07 -1.44
N LEU A 74 10.41 -3.84 -1.72
CA LEU A 74 11.78 -3.42 -1.38
C LEU A 74 12.08 -3.53 0.11
N SER A 75 11.16 -3.10 0.98
CA SER A 75 11.36 -3.20 2.43
C SER A 75 11.44 -4.65 2.94
N MET A 76 10.93 -5.61 2.17
CA MET A 76 11.03 -7.05 2.45
C MET A 76 12.21 -7.72 1.74
N GLY A 77 13.05 -6.96 1.04
CA GLY A 77 14.17 -7.49 0.24
C GLY A 77 13.73 -8.11 -1.10
N ASN A 78 12.46 -8.05 -1.46
CA ASN A 78 11.94 -8.58 -2.72
C ASN A 78 12.13 -7.55 -3.85
N LYS A 79 13.34 -7.50 -4.43
CA LYS A 79 13.65 -6.61 -5.56
C LYS A 79 12.89 -6.99 -6.84
N ASP A 80 12.58 -8.28 -7.03
CA ASP A 80 11.86 -8.76 -8.22
C ASP A 80 10.43 -8.21 -8.27
N GLY A 81 9.69 -8.33 -7.17
CA GLY A 81 8.33 -7.77 -7.05
C GLY A 81 8.30 -6.26 -7.21
N ALA A 82 9.33 -5.55 -6.73
CA ALA A 82 9.46 -4.12 -6.94
C ALA A 82 9.73 -3.76 -8.41
N THR A 83 10.55 -4.56 -9.11
CA THR A 83 10.87 -4.38 -10.53
C THR A 83 9.66 -4.62 -11.43
N GLU A 84 8.80 -5.57 -11.06
CA GLU A 84 7.52 -5.79 -11.74
C GLU A 84 6.61 -4.56 -11.62
N GLN A 85 6.45 -4.01 -10.41
CA GLN A 85 5.65 -2.80 -10.21
C GLN A 85 6.24 -1.59 -10.94
N TYR A 86 7.57 -1.45 -10.96
CA TYR A 86 8.26 -0.44 -11.76
C TYR A 86 7.92 -0.56 -13.25
N SER A 87 7.99 -1.77 -13.82
CA SER A 87 7.74 -2.01 -15.25
C SER A 87 6.31 -1.65 -15.65
N LEU A 88 5.34 -1.94 -14.77
CA LEU A 88 3.95 -1.58 -14.97
C LEU A 88 3.72 -0.07 -14.82
N MET A 89 4.31 0.55 -13.80
CA MET A 89 4.21 2.00 -13.59
C MET A 89 4.93 2.81 -14.66
N LYS A 90 6.01 2.31 -15.26
CA LYS A 90 6.73 3.02 -16.32
C LYS A 90 5.82 3.43 -17.48
N LYS A 91 4.77 2.66 -17.74
CA LYS A 91 3.79 2.93 -18.79
C LYS A 91 2.73 3.95 -18.39
N THR A 92 2.38 4.06 -17.10
CA THR A 92 1.24 4.85 -16.62
C THR A 92 1.64 6.08 -15.80
N ASP A 93 2.71 6.00 -15.01
CA ASP A 93 3.24 7.06 -14.16
C ASP A 93 4.80 7.01 -14.16
N PRO A 94 5.43 7.59 -15.20
CA PRO A 94 6.89 7.57 -15.36
C PRO A 94 7.65 8.25 -14.22
N VAL A 95 7.05 9.27 -13.59
CA VAL A 95 7.67 10.05 -12.52
C VAL A 95 7.84 9.18 -11.27
N ARG A 96 6.77 8.51 -10.83
CA ARG A 96 6.88 7.59 -9.70
C ARG A 96 7.65 6.33 -10.04
N ALA A 97 7.59 5.86 -11.28
CA ALA A 97 8.40 4.73 -11.73
C ALA A 97 9.90 5.01 -11.58
N LYS A 98 10.37 6.19 -12.02
CA LYS A 98 11.78 6.60 -11.84
C LYS A 98 12.18 6.66 -10.37
N LYS A 99 11.29 7.16 -9.51
CA LYS A 99 11.52 7.17 -8.06
C LYS A 99 11.65 5.77 -7.49
N LEU A 100 10.74 4.85 -7.84
CA LEU A 100 10.82 3.45 -7.39
C LEU A 100 12.10 2.77 -7.91
N PHE A 101 12.47 2.99 -9.17
CA PHE A 101 13.69 2.46 -9.77
C PHE A 101 14.95 2.89 -9.00
N SER A 102 15.05 4.18 -8.65
CA SER A 102 16.18 4.68 -7.83
C SER A 102 16.29 4.03 -6.45
N MET A 103 15.18 3.49 -5.91
CA MET A 103 15.19 2.75 -4.65
C MET A 103 15.57 1.27 -4.84
N ILE A 104 15.35 0.70 -6.03
CA ILE A 104 15.76 -0.68 -6.38
C ILE A 104 17.28 -0.76 -6.57
N GLU A 105 17.88 0.26 -7.19
CA GLU A 105 19.32 0.31 -7.49
C GLU A 105 20.21 0.70 -6.30
N LYS A 106 19.62 1.22 -5.22
CA LYS A 106 20.32 1.39 -3.94
C LYS A 106 20.55 0.06 -3.22
#